data_AF-A0AAN6KER5-F1
#
_entry.id   AF-A0AAN6KER5-F1
#
_cell.length_a   1.000
_cell.length_b   1.000
_cell.length_c   1.000
_cell.angle_alpha   90.00
_cell.angle_beta   90.00
_cell.angle_gamma   90.00
#
_symmetry.space_group_name_H-M   'P 1'
#
loop_
_entity.id
_entity.type
_entity.pdbx_description
1 polymer ?
#
loop_
_entity_poly.entity_id
_entity_poly.type
_entity_poly.pdbx_seq_one_letter_code
_entity_poly.pdbx_strand_id
1 'polypeptide(L)'
;MYYSRPELVPDDKGRVLPVVTDEYLSVALLDSVNNAMKGIATWEYVGRLLGMVQGLTDKVKRPLILQELTNVCHMEYRRAQGIFKRRLSLAPGFASKRFRRTPNPNDHTQWKITMKGRPEDSTVTDPQLHYVLRLCHPDTSPAAAVQWIQKLDDHNARHPQDGKRMHENQITALGDLTIIVSFMHSMSTSIAATPISRKSGLLYVSRLTDLDTEIDHQKAQADFGDFLVPMGNLLEPDMSARALAALDDFIVDTTGARLGSLYEDIIQDSLDDLESMYAKAKAKLEHADKKTTYVPFAAKATSSTDDRVQRRKEKEKTRPLGAIYDITAAPHPPEIILTEPPQQIKVNASTAAVFATLFSRGEARGSVAWTDFEAALADLGFSVTPKGGSIYTFNPPESMSASPITLHRPHASEIEGYKLLIFARRLSRVYGWNAQTFEIA
;
A
#
# COMPACT_ATOMS: atom_id res chain seq x y z
N MET A 1 1.72 -6.94 -14.13
CA MET A 1 0.45 -6.39 -13.62
C MET A 1 -0.43 -6.08 -14.80
N TYR A 2 -1.56 -6.77 -14.90
CA TYR A 2 -2.58 -6.48 -15.90
C TYR A 2 -3.45 -5.32 -15.42
N TYR A 3 -4.09 -4.65 -16.36
CA TYR A 3 -4.86 -3.46 -16.07
C TYR A 3 -6.35 -3.76 -16.19
N SER A 4 -7.06 -3.65 -15.07
CA SER A 4 -8.49 -4.00 -14.95
C SER A 4 -9.46 -3.03 -15.59
N ARG A 5 -9.00 -1.83 -15.99
CA ARG A 5 -9.83 -0.81 -16.65
C ARG A 5 -9.23 -0.40 -18.01
N PRO A 6 -8.93 -1.36 -18.91
CA PRO A 6 -8.20 -1.10 -20.15
C PRO A 6 -8.82 -0.01 -21.03
N GLU A 7 -10.13 0.21 -20.93
CA GLU A 7 -10.82 1.27 -21.61
C GLU A 7 -10.23 2.66 -21.34
N LEU A 8 -9.74 2.93 -20.12
CA LEU A 8 -9.26 4.25 -19.67
C LEU A 8 -7.85 4.61 -20.17
N VAL A 9 -7.14 3.67 -20.78
CA VAL A 9 -5.77 3.87 -21.27
C VAL A 9 -5.77 3.91 -22.80
N PRO A 10 -5.14 4.91 -23.44
CA PRO A 10 -5.11 5.02 -24.89
C PRO A 10 -4.48 3.80 -25.59
N ASP A 11 -4.89 3.51 -26.83
CA ASP A 11 -4.21 2.58 -27.72
C ASP A 11 -3.00 3.22 -28.45
N ASP A 12 -2.41 2.50 -29.40
CA ASP A 12 -1.31 3.01 -30.23
C ASP A 12 -1.64 4.31 -30.96
N LYS A 13 -2.88 4.46 -31.39
CA LYS A 13 -3.40 5.64 -32.10
C LYS A 13 -3.90 6.73 -31.15
N GLY A 14 -3.78 6.55 -29.83
CA GLY A 14 -4.22 7.50 -28.83
C GLY A 14 -5.72 7.43 -28.51
N ARG A 15 -6.42 6.38 -28.96
CA ARG A 15 -7.87 6.21 -28.76
C ARG A 15 -8.15 5.48 -27.46
N VAL A 16 -9.10 5.99 -26.69
CA VAL A 16 -9.64 5.39 -25.44
C VAL A 16 -10.88 4.57 -25.84
N LEU A 17 -11.17 3.44 -25.17
CA LEU A 17 -12.43 2.73 -25.49
C LEU A 17 -13.58 3.53 -24.86
N PRO A 18 -14.79 3.50 -25.43
CA PRO A 18 -15.95 4.11 -24.80
C PRO A 18 -16.17 3.53 -23.40
N VAL A 19 -16.34 4.39 -22.40
CA VAL A 19 -16.76 4.00 -21.04
C VAL A 19 -18.27 3.82 -21.04
N VAL A 20 -18.75 2.94 -21.93
CA VAL A 20 -20.18 2.67 -22.15
C VAL A 20 -20.56 1.31 -21.54
N THR A 21 -19.58 0.45 -21.28
CA THR A 21 -19.78 -0.84 -20.60
C THR A 21 -19.30 -0.75 -19.15
N ASP A 22 -20.13 -1.25 -18.24
CA ASP A 22 -19.76 -1.44 -16.82
C ASP A 22 -19.00 -2.76 -16.58
N GLU A 23 -18.65 -3.46 -17.67
CA GLU A 23 -17.97 -4.77 -17.71
C GLU A 23 -16.70 -4.83 -16.85
N TYR A 24 -16.01 -3.69 -16.72
CA TYR A 24 -14.74 -3.62 -16.00
C TYR A 24 -14.88 -3.20 -14.52
N LEU A 25 -16.08 -2.86 -14.05
CA LEU A 25 -16.28 -2.37 -12.68
C LEU A 25 -16.00 -3.44 -11.63
N SER A 26 -16.55 -4.64 -11.79
CA SER A 26 -16.40 -5.75 -10.83
C SER A 26 -14.94 -6.16 -10.66
N VAL A 27 -14.23 -6.35 -11.79
CA VAL A 27 -12.78 -6.67 -11.78
C VAL A 27 -11.96 -5.53 -11.18
N ALA A 28 -12.34 -4.28 -11.43
CA ALA A 28 -11.63 -3.13 -10.86
C ALA A 28 -11.85 -2.99 -9.36
N LEU A 29 -13.04 -3.31 -8.83
CA LEU A 29 -13.28 -3.38 -7.39
C LEU A 29 -12.38 -4.46 -6.78
N LEU A 30 -12.43 -5.68 -7.32
CA LEU A 30 -11.61 -6.81 -6.87
C LEU A 30 -10.12 -6.46 -6.83
N ASP A 31 -9.58 -5.94 -7.93
CA ASP A 31 -8.18 -5.51 -8.01
C ASP A 31 -7.87 -4.41 -6.98
N SER A 32 -8.77 -3.46 -6.77
CA SER A 32 -8.53 -2.33 -5.87
C SER A 32 -8.44 -2.80 -4.42
N VAL A 33 -9.38 -3.65 -3.98
CA VAL A 33 -9.40 -4.22 -2.63
C VAL A 33 -8.20 -5.15 -2.44
N ASN A 34 -7.94 -6.05 -3.40
CA ASN A 34 -6.82 -6.98 -3.32
C ASN A 34 -5.47 -6.24 -3.25
N ASN A 35 -5.26 -5.19 -4.06
CA ASN A 35 -4.04 -4.38 -4.01
C ASN A 35 -3.88 -3.60 -2.70
N ALA A 36 -4.98 -3.17 -2.07
CA ALA A 36 -4.96 -2.51 -0.77
C ALA A 36 -4.55 -3.51 0.33
N MET A 37 -5.19 -4.68 0.39
CA MET A 37 -4.86 -5.74 1.33
C MET A 37 -3.41 -6.21 1.20
N LYS A 38 -2.94 -6.38 -0.04
CA LYS A 38 -1.55 -6.68 -0.34
C LYS A 38 -0.57 -5.65 0.22
N GLY A 39 -0.89 -4.36 0.07
CA GLY A 39 -0.07 -3.28 0.64
C GLY A 39 0.00 -3.38 2.17
N ILE A 40 -1.16 -3.53 2.82
CA ILE A 40 -1.26 -3.65 4.29
C ILE A 40 -0.43 -4.85 4.78
N ALA A 41 -0.68 -6.04 4.23
CA ALA A 41 0.00 -7.27 4.61
C ALA A 41 1.53 -7.19 4.40
N THR A 42 1.96 -6.56 3.30
CA THR A 42 3.37 -6.39 2.98
C THR A 42 4.07 -5.50 3.99
N TRP A 43 3.47 -4.37 4.36
CA TRP A 43 4.04 -3.47 5.36
C TRP A 43 4.00 -4.07 6.78
N GLU A 44 2.97 -4.87 7.11
CA GLU A 44 2.97 -5.62 8.36
C GLU A 44 4.11 -6.63 8.40
N TYR A 45 4.30 -7.42 7.35
CA TYR A 45 5.40 -8.38 7.28
C TYR A 45 6.77 -7.70 7.38
N VAL A 46 6.97 -6.57 6.68
CA VAL A 46 8.17 -5.72 6.83
C VAL A 46 8.37 -5.32 8.31
N GLY A 47 7.31 -4.87 8.98
CA GLY A 47 7.35 -4.53 10.40
C GLY A 47 7.76 -5.70 11.30
N ARG A 48 7.21 -6.89 11.07
CA ARG A 48 7.56 -8.12 11.81
C ARG A 48 9.04 -8.48 11.61
N LEU A 49 9.53 -8.45 10.36
CA LEU A 49 10.94 -8.73 10.05
C LEU A 49 11.89 -7.70 10.69
N LEU A 50 11.53 -6.42 10.70
CA LEU A 50 12.31 -5.38 11.38
C LEU A 50 12.38 -5.63 12.89
N GLY A 51 11.25 -5.99 13.52
CA GLY A 51 11.19 -6.36 14.93
C GLY A 51 12.10 -7.55 15.25
N MET A 52 12.17 -8.56 14.37
CA MET A 52 13.07 -9.71 14.54
C MET A 52 14.55 -9.35 14.35
N VAL A 53 14.86 -8.32 13.57
CA VAL A 53 16.23 -7.85 13.30
C VAL A 53 16.76 -6.95 14.41
N GLN A 54 15.88 -6.23 15.11
CA GLN A 54 16.27 -5.29 16.14
C GLN A 54 17.07 -5.97 17.27
N GLY A 55 18.31 -5.53 17.47
CA GLY A 55 19.20 -6.11 18.49
C GLY A 55 19.73 -7.52 18.18
N LEU A 56 19.39 -8.10 17.02
CA LEU A 56 19.80 -9.46 16.67
C LEU A 56 21.26 -9.51 16.22
N THR A 57 22.08 -10.30 16.93
CA THR A 57 23.51 -10.49 16.63
C THR A 57 23.83 -11.87 16.03
N ASP A 58 22.84 -12.78 15.97
CA ASP A 58 23.01 -14.13 15.44
C ASP A 58 23.44 -14.10 13.95
N LYS A 59 24.65 -14.61 13.68
CA LYS A 59 25.29 -14.57 12.35
C LYS A 59 24.63 -15.45 11.29
N VAL A 60 23.72 -16.34 11.69
CA VAL A 60 22.97 -17.25 10.81
C VAL A 60 21.58 -16.70 10.55
N LYS A 61 20.87 -16.32 11.62
CA LYS A 61 19.50 -15.80 11.55
C LYS A 61 19.44 -14.44 10.88
N ARG A 62 20.38 -13.56 11.21
CA ARG A 62 20.40 -12.18 10.72
C ARG A 62 20.45 -12.08 9.19
N PRO A 63 21.39 -12.74 8.47
CA PRO A 63 21.41 -12.69 7.02
C PRO A 63 20.14 -13.25 6.35
N LEU A 64 19.51 -14.27 6.94
CA LEU A 64 18.25 -14.83 6.40
C LEU A 64 17.12 -13.81 6.43
N ILE A 65 16.91 -13.15 7.59
CA ILE A 65 15.86 -12.13 7.73
C ILE A 65 16.17 -10.91 6.85
N LEU A 66 17.43 -10.49 6.75
CA LEU A 66 17.82 -9.36 5.90
C LEU A 66 17.60 -9.64 4.41
N GLN A 67 17.84 -10.87 3.95
CA GLN A 67 17.57 -11.26 2.57
C GLN A 67 16.07 -11.24 2.26
N GLU A 68 15.25 -11.78 3.17
CA GLU A 68 13.78 -11.77 3.06
C GLU A 68 13.27 -10.31 3.02
N LEU A 69 13.69 -9.48 3.98
CA LEU A 69 13.32 -8.06 4.07
C LEU A 69 13.68 -7.30 2.78
N THR A 70 14.89 -7.50 2.25
CA THR A 70 15.35 -6.87 1.01
C THR A 70 14.47 -7.21 -0.18
N ASN A 71 14.08 -8.48 -0.32
CA ASN A 71 13.27 -8.95 -1.43
C ASN A 71 11.82 -8.46 -1.34
N VAL A 72 11.25 -8.46 -0.13
CA VAL A 72 9.91 -7.91 0.12
C VAL A 72 9.85 -6.42 -0.19
N CYS A 73 10.86 -5.64 0.23
CA CYS A 73 10.92 -4.21 -0.09
C CYS A 73 11.04 -3.95 -1.59
N HIS A 74 11.83 -4.76 -2.30
CA HIS A 74 11.92 -4.64 -3.76
C HIS A 74 10.60 -4.98 -4.45
N MET A 75 9.89 -6.01 -3.99
CA MET A 75 8.56 -6.35 -4.49
C MET A 75 7.59 -5.18 -4.25
N GLU A 76 7.59 -4.58 -3.06
CA GLU A 76 6.76 -3.42 -2.73
C GLU A 76 7.10 -2.20 -3.60
N TYR A 77 8.39 -1.94 -3.83
CA TYR A 77 8.82 -0.89 -4.76
C TYR A 77 8.25 -1.12 -6.17
N ARG A 78 8.29 -2.36 -6.67
CA ARG A 78 7.72 -2.69 -7.98
C ARG A 78 6.19 -2.55 -8.00
N ARG A 79 5.51 -2.90 -6.91
CA ARG A 79 4.06 -2.70 -6.75
C ARG A 79 3.71 -1.21 -6.82
N ALA A 80 4.34 -0.38 -5.98
CA ALA A 80 4.11 1.06 -5.95
C ALA A 80 4.45 1.75 -7.29
N GLN A 81 5.56 1.36 -7.92
CA GLN A 81 5.93 1.83 -9.27
C GLN A 81 4.86 1.47 -10.31
N GLY A 82 4.33 0.24 -10.26
CA GLY A 82 3.25 -0.21 -11.13
C GLY A 82 1.96 0.59 -10.95
N ILE A 83 1.58 0.89 -9.71
CA ILE A 83 0.42 1.74 -9.38
C ILE A 83 0.63 3.16 -9.90
N PHE A 84 1.80 3.76 -9.69
CA PHE A 84 2.11 5.10 -10.19
C PHE A 84 2.03 5.18 -11.71
N LYS A 85 2.66 4.21 -12.41
CA LYS A 85 2.55 4.07 -13.87
C LYS A 85 1.09 3.94 -14.33
N ARG A 86 0.29 3.12 -13.63
CA ARG A 86 -1.14 2.92 -13.91
C ARG A 86 -1.93 4.22 -13.81
N ARG A 87 -1.69 5.04 -12.78
CA ARG A 87 -2.40 6.33 -12.59
C ARG A 87 -1.99 7.37 -13.64
N LEU A 88 -0.75 7.36 -14.09
CA LEU A 88 -0.26 8.26 -15.14
C LEU A 88 -0.70 7.91 -16.56
N SER A 89 -1.03 6.64 -16.80
CA SER A 89 -1.53 6.20 -18.11
C SER A 89 -2.99 6.57 -18.39
N LEU A 90 -3.74 7.01 -17.38
CA LEU A 90 -5.16 7.37 -17.49
C LEU A 90 -5.35 8.61 -18.37
N ALA A 91 -6.33 8.55 -19.27
CA ALA A 91 -6.74 9.69 -20.09
C ALA A 91 -8.07 10.32 -19.59
N PRO A 92 -8.24 11.66 -19.70
CA PRO A 92 -7.21 12.63 -20.06
C PRO A 92 -6.21 12.83 -18.91
N GLY A 93 -4.94 13.02 -19.22
CA GLY A 93 -3.89 13.21 -18.22
C GLY A 93 -2.60 13.67 -18.89
N PHE A 94 -1.78 14.47 -18.20
CA PHE A 94 -0.63 15.11 -18.85
C PHE A 94 0.40 14.10 -19.41
N ALA A 95 0.53 12.93 -18.78
CA ALA A 95 1.43 11.86 -19.21
C ALA A 95 0.75 10.77 -20.06
N SER A 96 -0.58 10.80 -20.23
CA SER A 96 -1.36 9.69 -20.81
C SER A 96 -0.91 9.32 -22.24
N LYS A 97 -0.52 10.33 -23.03
CA LYS A 97 -0.02 10.17 -24.40
C LYS A 97 1.30 9.39 -24.49
N ARG A 98 2.02 9.25 -23.38
CA ARG A 98 3.28 8.48 -23.28
C ARG A 98 3.06 7.03 -22.88
N PHE A 99 1.81 6.59 -22.76
CA PHE A 99 1.47 5.21 -22.47
C PHE A 99 0.51 4.65 -23.51
N ARG A 100 0.49 3.32 -23.62
CA ARG A 100 -0.50 2.58 -24.39
C ARG A 100 -0.90 1.30 -23.68
N ARG A 101 -2.13 0.87 -23.92
CA ARG A 101 -2.53 -0.52 -23.69
C ARG A 101 -2.06 -1.38 -24.85
N THR A 102 -1.52 -2.55 -24.52
CA THR A 102 -1.15 -3.60 -25.47
C THR A 102 -1.79 -4.89 -24.99
N PRO A 103 -2.52 -5.63 -25.84
CA PRO A 103 -3.08 -6.91 -25.45
C PRO A 103 -1.95 -7.90 -25.14
N ASN A 104 -2.19 -8.81 -24.20
CA ASN A 104 -1.28 -9.90 -23.94
C ASN A 104 -1.30 -10.87 -25.15
N PRO A 105 -0.14 -11.24 -25.73
CA PRO A 105 -0.10 -12.16 -26.86
C PRO A 105 -0.76 -13.52 -26.60
N ASN A 106 -0.77 -13.95 -25.33
CA ASN A 106 -1.31 -15.26 -24.94
C ASN A 106 -2.77 -15.19 -24.47
N ASP A 107 -3.32 -14.00 -24.24
CA ASP A 107 -4.68 -13.79 -23.74
C ASP A 107 -5.15 -12.37 -24.08
N HIS A 108 -5.97 -12.24 -25.13
CA HIS A 108 -6.43 -10.94 -25.60
C HIS A 108 -7.38 -10.20 -24.64
N THR A 109 -7.87 -10.87 -23.59
CA THR A 109 -8.69 -10.25 -22.53
C THR A 109 -7.82 -9.48 -21.52
N GLN A 110 -6.52 -9.76 -21.49
CA GLN A 110 -5.57 -9.16 -20.58
C GLN A 110 -4.77 -8.04 -21.23
N TRP A 111 -4.77 -6.88 -20.58
CA TRP A 111 -4.11 -5.69 -21.11
C TRP A 111 -2.91 -5.29 -20.27
N LYS A 112 -1.80 -5.01 -20.93
CA LYS A 112 -0.58 -4.46 -20.32
C LYS A 112 -0.42 -3.00 -20.69
N ILE A 113 0.12 -2.21 -19.77
CA ILE A 113 0.48 -0.81 -20.05
C ILE A 113 1.96 -0.76 -20.45
N THR A 114 2.26 -0.22 -21.62
CA THR A 114 3.63 0.01 -22.10
C THR A 114 3.89 1.50 -22.31
N MET A 115 5.13 1.94 -22.13
CA MET A 115 5.54 3.33 -22.37
C MET A 115 5.82 3.52 -23.87
N LYS A 116 5.39 4.64 -24.43
CA LYS A 116 5.69 5.07 -25.80
C LYS A 116 6.96 5.94 -25.79
N GLY A 117 7.89 5.63 -26.68
CA GLY A 117 9.16 6.35 -26.78
C GLY A 117 10.05 6.15 -25.56
N ARG A 118 11.14 6.91 -25.52
CA ARG A 118 12.10 6.89 -24.41
C ARG A 118 11.83 8.06 -23.46
N PRO A 119 12.10 7.93 -22.15
CA PRO A 119 12.00 9.07 -21.24
C PRO A 119 12.85 10.27 -21.69
N GLU A 120 14.00 10.03 -22.33
CA GLU A 120 14.96 11.06 -22.76
C GLU A 120 14.37 12.00 -23.83
N ASP A 121 13.36 11.55 -24.59
CA ASP A 121 12.71 12.35 -25.64
C ASP A 121 12.07 13.64 -25.09
N SER A 122 11.74 13.67 -23.79
CA SER A 122 11.08 14.79 -23.12
C SER A 122 12.04 15.69 -22.33
N THR A 123 13.35 15.39 -22.30
CA THR A 123 14.31 16.08 -21.41
C THR A 123 14.34 17.60 -21.61
N VAL A 124 14.26 18.06 -22.87
CA VAL A 124 14.33 19.48 -23.23
C VAL A 124 12.96 20.13 -23.26
N THR A 125 11.96 19.43 -23.79
CA THR A 125 10.63 19.98 -24.08
C THR A 125 9.69 19.96 -22.87
N ASP A 126 9.83 18.96 -22.00
CA ASP A 126 9.01 18.80 -20.79
C ASP A 126 9.83 18.06 -19.71
N PRO A 127 10.72 18.77 -18.99
CA PRO A 127 11.58 18.16 -17.97
C PRO A 127 10.80 17.45 -16.87
N GLN A 128 9.63 17.98 -16.48
CA GLN A 128 8.76 17.35 -15.49
C GLN A 128 8.29 15.97 -15.98
N LEU A 129 7.79 15.90 -17.22
CA LEU A 129 7.40 14.63 -17.82
C LEU A 129 8.58 13.67 -17.92
N HIS A 130 9.77 14.13 -18.28
CA HIS A 130 10.98 13.30 -18.28
C HIS A 130 11.20 12.62 -16.92
N TYR A 131 11.21 13.36 -15.81
CA TYR A 131 11.42 12.79 -14.47
C TYR A 131 10.34 11.78 -14.09
N VAL A 132 9.08 12.10 -14.40
CA VAL A 132 7.93 11.22 -14.15
C VAL A 132 8.03 9.92 -14.95
N LEU A 133 8.43 9.99 -16.23
CA LEU A 133 8.65 8.81 -17.05
C LEU A 133 9.82 7.96 -16.54
N ARG A 134 10.90 8.58 -16.05
CA ARG A 134 11.99 7.84 -15.40
C ARG A 134 11.49 7.07 -14.18
N LEU A 135 10.64 7.67 -13.35
CA LEU A 135 10.04 6.97 -12.20
C LEU A 135 9.14 5.79 -12.61
N CYS A 136 8.47 5.87 -13.76
CA CYS A 136 7.66 4.77 -14.30
C CYS A 136 8.45 3.69 -15.04
N HIS A 137 9.73 3.92 -15.33
CA HIS A 137 10.52 3.03 -16.17
C HIS A 137 10.94 1.76 -15.41
N PRO A 138 10.78 0.55 -15.98
CA PRO A 138 11.13 -0.69 -15.29
C PRO A 138 12.62 -0.80 -14.92
N ASP A 139 13.50 -0.11 -15.63
CA ASP A 139 14.94 -0.16 -15.34
C ASP A 139 15.37 0.78 -14.22
N THR A 140 14.47 1.63 -13.72
CA THR A 140 14.79 2.53 -12.61
C THR A 140 14.91 1.72 -11.32
N SER A 141 16.12 1.67 -10.76
CA SER A 141 16.39 1.06 -9.46
C SER A 141 15.89 1.96 -8.31
N PRO A 142 15.66 1.42 -7.11
CA PRO A 142 15.29 2.23 -5.95
C PRO A 142 16.30 3.37 -5.67
N ALA A 143 17.59 3.09 -5.79
CA ALA A 143 18.64 4.09 -5.61
C ALA A 143 18.57 5.22 -6.66
N ALA A 144 18.28 4.88 -7.92
CA ALA A 144 18.07 5.89 -8.96
C ALA A 144 16.76 6.66 -8.76
N ALA A 145 15.72 6.01 -8.23
CA ALA A 145 14.43 6.64 -7.96
C ALA A 145 14.54 7.80 -6.96
N VAL A 146 15.42 7.69 -5.95
CA VAL A 146 15.72 8.80 -5.01
C VAL A 146 16.11 10.06 -5.78
N GLN A 147 17.02 9.94 -6.75
CA GLN A 147 17.50 11.08 -7.53
C GLN A 147 16.41 11.67 -8.43
N TRP A 148 15.55 10.82 -9.02
CA TRP A 148 14.46 11.28 -9.87
C TRP A 148 13.34 11.95 -9.08
N ILE A 149 13.04 11.47 -7.87
CA ILE A 149 12.12 12.14 -6.94
C ILE A 149 12.68 13.52 -6.57
N GLN A 150 13.95 13.61 -6.18
CA GLN A 150 14.56 14.90 -5.86
C GLN A 150 14.51 15.89 -7.03
N LYS A 151 14.84 15.44 -8.24
CA LYS A 151 14.76 16.29 -9.44
C LYS A 151 13.34 16.76 -9.73
N LEU A 152 12.33 15.90 -9.54
CA LEU A 152 10.93 16.25 -9.70
C LEU A 152 10.47 17.27 -8.65
N ASP A 153 10.86 17.07 -7.39
CA ASP A 153 10.56 18.00 -6.31
C ASP A 153 11.20 19.37 -6.54
N ASP A 154 12.49 19.41 -6.89
CA ASP A 154 13.20 20.66 -7.18
C ASP A 154 12.60 21.39 -8.40
N HIS A 155 12.17 20.63 -9.41
CA HIS A 155 11.48 21.18 -10.57
C HIS A 155 10.14 21.80 -10.18
N ASN A 156 9.30 21.07 -9.44
CA ASN A 156 8.00 21.55 -9.02
C ASN A 156 8.10 22.76 -8.09
N ALA A 157 9.14 22.83 -7.25
CA ALA A 157 9.41 23.99 -6.40
C ALA A 157 9.76 25.24 -7.23
N ARG A 158 10.52 25.07 -8.32
CA ARG A 158 10.87 26.16 -9.26
C ARG A 158 9.74 26.50 -10.24
N HIS A 159 8.85 25.54 -10.52
CA HIS A 159 7.75 25.65 -11.46
C HIS A 159 6.43 25.18 -10.83
N PRO A 160 5.82 25.95 -9.90
CA PRO A 160 4.64 25.50 -9.15
C PRO A 160 3.42 25.17 -10.02
N GLN A 161 3.30 25.78 -11.20
CA GLN A 161 2.20 25.48 -12.12
C GLN A 161 2.35 24.10 -12.77
N ASP A 162 3.58 23.63 -12.98
CA ASP A 162 3.83 22.28 -13.46
C ASP A 162 3.42 21.25 -12.41
N GLY A 163 3.67 21.53 -11.13
CA GLY A 163 3.23 20.68 -10.02
C GLY A 163 1.71 20.40 -10.03
N LYS A 164 0.91 21.34 -10.52
CA LYS A 164 -0.56 21.21 -10.62
C LYS A 164 -1.05 20.36 -11.81
N ARG A 165 -0.15 19.91 -12.69
CA ARG A 165 -0.49 19.05 -13.84
C ARG A 165 -0.85 17.62 -13.41
N MET A 166 -0.39 17.18 -12.24
CA MET A 166 -0.74 15.89 -11.67
C MET A 166 -2.08 15.94 -10.94
N HIS A 167 -2.94 14.96 -11.22
CA HIS A 167 -4.18 14.78 -10.47
C HIS A 167 -3.91 14.16 -9.09
N GLU A 168 -4.83 14.32 -8.15
CA GLU A 168 -4.67 13.85 -6.77
C GLU A 168 -4.36 12.36 -6.66
N ASN A 169 -4.97 11.52 -7.49
CA ASN A 169 -4.70 10.08 -7.52
C ASN A 169 -3.27 9.76 -8.03
N GLN A 170 -2.69 10.58 -8.90
CA GLN A 170 -1.31 10.46 -9.38
C GLN A 170 -0.33 10.91 -8.30
N ILE A 171 -0.65 11.98 -7.57
CA ILE A 171 0.14 12.48 -6.44
C ILE A 171 0.15 11.47 -5.30
N THR A 172 -1.00 10.88 -4.98
CA THR A 172 -1.11 9.83 -3.97
C THR A 172 -0.22 8.64 -4.33
N ALA A 173 -0.28 8.17 -5.58
CA ALA A 173 0.57 7.09 -6.05
C ALA A 173 2.07 7.44 -6.10
N LEU A 174 2.43 8.71 -6.39
CA LEU A 174 3.80 9.20 -6.26
C LEU A 174 4.25 9.19 -4.78
N GLY A 175 3.36 9.55 -3.87
CA GLY A 175 3.57 9.49 -2.43
C GLY A 175 3.88 8.07 -1.96
N ASP A 176 3.06 7.09 -2.34
CA ASP A 176 3.28 5.67 -2.02
C ASP A 176 4.64 5.17 -2.54
N LEU A 177 4.99 5.53 -3.78
CA LEU A 177 6.31 5.22 -4.37
C LEU A 177 7.44 5.88 -3.59
N THR A 178 7.27 7.13 -3.18
CA THR A 178 8.26 7.87 -2.41
C THR A 178 8.47 7.23 -1.04
N ILE A 179 7.41 6.79 -0.35
CA ILE A 179 7.51 6.11 0.95
C ILE A 179 8.45 4.89 0.86
N ILE A 180 8.20 3.98 -0.09
CA ILE A 180 9.03 2.77 -0.20
C ILE A 180 10.46 3.10 -0.67
N VAL A 181 10.65 4.08 -1.56
CA VAL A 181 11.98 4.51 -1.99
C VAL A 181 12.78 5.11 -0.83
N SER A 182 12.17 6.01 -0.05
CA SER A 182 12.79 6.59 1.14
C SER A 182 13.08 5.52 2.19
N PHE A 183 12.15 4.59 2.44
CA PHE A 183 12.36 3.48 3.36
C PHE A 183 13.56 2.61 2.94
N MET A 184 13.64 2.23 1.66
CA MET A 184 14.75 1.43 1.14
C MET A 184 16.08 2.17 1.22
N HIS A 185 16.08 3.49 0.98
CA HIS A 185 17.26 4.33 1.14
C HIS A 185 17.73 4.38 2.60
N SER A 186 16.83 4.65 3.55
CA SER A 186 17.11 4.60 4.99
C SER A 186 17.58 3.23 5.45
N MET A 187 16.98 2.17 4.93
CA MET A 187 17.39 0.79 5.22
C MET A 187 18.80 0.52 4.73
N SER A 188 19.15 0.92 3.50
CA SER A 188 20.49 0.70 2.92
C SER A 188 21.61 1.45 3.65
N THR A 189 21.28 2.56 4.31
CA THR A 189 22.22 3.37 5.10
C THR A 189 22.33 2.87 6.54
N SER A 190 21.27 2.28 7.09
CA SER A 190 21.20 1.82 8.49
C SER A 190 21.54 0.33 8.67
N ILE A 191 21.30 -0.48 7.65
CA ILE A 191 21.46 -1.93 7.64
C ILE A 191 22.31 -2.29 6.43
N ALA A 192 23.37 -3.08 6.64
CA ALA A 192 24.25 -3.51 5.55
C ALA A 192 23.44 -4.03 4.35
N ALA A 193 23.61 -3.37 3.20
CA ALA A 193 22.82 -3.64 2.00
C ALA A 193 23.05 -5.09 1.55
N THR A 194 21.97 -5.88 1.57
CA THR A 194 21.97 -7.21 0.96
C THR A 194 21.45 -7.06 -0.46
N PRO A 195 22.09 -7.65 -1.49
CA PRO A 195 21.55 -7.61 -2.84
C PRO A 195 20.26 -8.42 -2.94
N ILE A 196 19.42 -8.10 -3.93
CA ILE A 196 18.24 -8.90 -4.25
C ILE A 196 18.68 -10.32 -4.61
N SER A 197 17.98 -11.32 -4.09
CA SER A 197 18.19 -12.70 -4.46
C SER A 197 16.97 -13.27 -5.16
N ARG A 198 17.20 -13.99 -6.26
CA ARG A 198 16.17 -14.78 -6.96
C ARG A 198 16.09 -16.22 -6.47
N LYS A 199 16.87 -16.60 -5.44
CA LYS A 199 17.00 -17.99 -4.98
C LYS A 199 16.82 -18.15 -3.47
N SER A 200 16.89 -17.06 -2.71
CA SER A 200 16.84 -17.06 -1.25
C SER A 200 16.01 -15.88 -0.76
N GLY A 201 15.39 -16.01 0.41
CA GLY A 201 14.54 -14.96 0.98
C GLY A 201 13.28 -14.68 0.14
N LEU A 202 12.62 -15.73 -0.35
CA LEU A 202 11.46 -15.62 -1.24
C LEU A 202 10.17 -16.16 -0.59
N LEU A 203 10.17 -16.43 0.72
CA LEU A 203 9.06 -17.13 1.38
C LEU A 203 7.73 -16.39 1.21
N TYR A 204 7.73 -15.10 1.51
CA TYR A 204 6.54 -14.26 1.37
C TYR A 204 6.24 -13.93 -0.09
N VAL A 205 7.28 -13.56 -0.86
CA VAL A 205 7.15 -13.15 -2.26
C VAL A 205 6.55 -14.27 -3.13
N SER A 206 6.97 -15.52 -2.92
CA SER A 206 6.45 -16.65 -3.69
C SER A 206 4.99 -16.93 -3.35
N ARG A 207 4.64 -17.01 -2.07
CA ARG A 207 3.26 -17.25 -1.60
C ARG A 207 2.30 -16.17 -2.10
N LEU A 208 2.74 -14.92 -2.06
CA LEU A 208 1.94 -13.80 -2.56
C LEU A 208 1.73 -13.88 -4.07
N THR A 209 2.77 -14.29 -4.81
CA THR A 209 2.68 -14.52 -6.26
C THR A 209 1.72 -15.67 -6.58
N ASP A 210 1.74 -16.74 -5.78
CA ASP A 210 0.82 -17.87 -5.92
C ASP A 210 -0.63 -17.45 -5.66
N LEU A 211 -0.87 -16.65 -4.62
CA LEU A 211 -2.20 -16.10 -4.32
C LEU A 211 -2.69 -15.13 -5.41
N ASP A 212 -1.83 -14.22 -5.89
CA ASP A 212 -2.18 -13.33 -7.01
C ASP A 212 -2.62 -14.15 -8.22
N THR A 213 -1.88 -15.23 -8.54
CA THR A 213 -2.18 -16.11 -9.68
C THR A 213 -3.50 -16.85 -9.50
N GLU A 214 -3.77 -17.31 -8.28
CA GLU A 214 -5.04 -17.98 -7.92
C GLU A 214 -6.24 -17.04 -8.09
N ILE A 215 -6.16 -15.81 -7.58
CA ILE A 215 -7.23 -14.80 -7.72
C ILE A 215 -7.37 -14.36 -9.18
N ASP A 216 -6.26 -14.15 -9.89
CA ASP A 216 -6.26 -13.74 -11.30
C ASP A 216 -6.98 -14.76 -12.20
N HIS A 217 -6.93 -16.05 -11.86
CA HIS A 217 -7.60 -17.10 -12.61
C HIS A 217 -9.13 -17.04 -12.50
N GLN A 218 -9.66 -16.53 -11.38
CA GLN A 218 -11.10 -16.49 -11.11
C GLN A 218 -11.73 -15.14 -11.40
N LYS A 219 -10.94 -14.06 -11.57
CA LYS A 219 -11.46 -12.68 -11.68
C LYS A 219 -12.51 -12.45 -12.77
N ALA A 220 -12.46 -13.21 -13.87
CA ALA A 220 -13.42 -13.06 -14.97
C ALA A 220 -14.85 -13.49 -14.57
N GLN A 221 -15.00 -14.25 -13.49
CA GLN A 221 -16.28 -14.67 -12.92
C GLN A 221 -16.79 -13.70 -11.84
N ALA A 222 -15.99 -12.71 -11.44
CA ALA A 222 -16.40 -11.75 -10.42
C ALA A 222 -17.48 -10.83 -10.97
N ASP A 223 -18.67 -10.87 -10.36
CA ASP A 223 -19.78 -10.00 -10.70
C ASP A 223 -20.36 -9.34 -9.45
N PHE A 224 -20.25 -8.01 -9.40
CA PHE A 224 -20.78 -7.16 -8.34
C PHE A 224 -21.69 -6.07 -8.93
N GLY A 225 -22.25 -6.30 -10.12
CA GLY A 225 -23.03 -5.31 -10.88
C GLY A 225 -24.18 -4.72 -10.09
N ASP A 226 -24.87 -5.53 -9.30
CA ASP A 226 -25.98 -5.12 -8.42
C ASP A 226 -25.60 -3.98 -7.46
N PHE A 227 -24.32 -3.88 -7.11
CA PHE A 227 -23.81 -2.85 -6.20
C PHE A 227 -23.07 -1.71 -6.91
N LEU A 228 -22.53 -2.00 -8.10
CA LEU A 228 -21.60 -1.11 -8.81
C LEU A 228 -22.21 -0.35 -9.98
N VAL A 229 -23.41 -0.71 -10.45
CA VAL A 229 -23.96 -0.17 -11.71
C VAL A 229 -25.23 0.63 -11.48
N PRO A 230 -25.23 1.95 -11.75
CA PRO A 230 -24.08 2.79 -12.11
C PRO A 230 -23.10 2.98 -10.93
N MET A 231 -21.85 3.40 -11.21
CA MET A 231 -20.80 3.56 -10.18
C MET A 231 -21.20 4.45 -9.01
N GLY A 232 -22.12 5.40 -9.25
CA GLY A 232 -22.69 6.25 -8.21
C GLY A 232 -23.44 5.48 -7.11
N ASN A 233 -23.90 4.25 -7.36
CA ASN A 233 -24.58 3.41 -6.37
C ASN A 233 -23.73 3.19 -5.12
N LEU A 234 -22.40 3.18 -5.25
CA LEU A 234 -21.50 3.04 -4.09
C LEU A 234 -21.65 4.16 -3.05
N LEU A 235 -22.21 5.32 -3.46
CA LEU A 235 -22.46 6.46 -2.58
C LEU A 235 -23.76 6.33 -1.76
N GLU A 236 -24.64 5.40 -2.14
CA GLU A 236 -25.88 5.15 -1.42
C GLU A 236 -25.60 4.39 -0.10
N PRO A 237 -26.46 4.57 0.93
CA PRO A 237 -26.30 3.90 2.21
C PRO A 237 -26.13 2.38 2.06
N ASP A 238 -25.18 1.81 2.82
CA ASP A 238 -24.78 0.40 2.83
C ASP A 238 -24.22 -0.19 1.52
N MET A 239 -24.32 0.48 0.37
CA MET A 239 -23.98 -0.15 -0.92
C MET A 239 -22.50 -0.50 -1.02
N SER A 240 -21.61 0.37 -0.53
CA SER A 240 -20.18 0.05 -0.43
C SER A 240 -19.92 -1.14 0.51
N ALA A 241 -20.65 -1.26 1.62
CA ALA A 241 -20.49 -2.38 2.55
C ALA A 241 -20.99 -3.70 1.94
N ARG A 242 -22.12 -3.68 1.23
CA ARG A 242 -22.65 -4.85 0.53
C ARG A 242 -21.75 -5.29 -0.62
N ALA A 243 -21.17 -4.35 -1.36
CA ALA A 243 -20.18 -4.65 -2.40
C ALA A 243 -18.94 -5.36 -1.82
N LEU A 244 -18.45 -4.92 -0.66
CA LEU A 244 -17.33 -5.57 0.04
C LEU A 244 -17.71 -6.95 0.58
N ALA A 245 -18.92 -7.13 1.10
CA ALA A 245 -19.42 -8.43 1.54
C ALA A 245 -19.52 -9.42 0.38
N ALA A 246 -20.13 -9.03 -0.74
CA ALA A 246 -20.22 -9.86 -1.93
C ALA A 246 -18.85 -10.22 -2.51
N LEU A 247 -17.88 -9.31 -2.43
CA LEU A 247 -16.50 -9.59 -2.81
C LEU A 247 -15.85 -10.63 -1.90
N ASP A 248 -16.04 -10.51 -0.57
CA ASP A 248 -15.48 -11.47 0.37
C ASP A 248 -16.11 -12.86 0.19
N ASP A 249 -17.44 -12.92 0.00
CA ASP A 249 -18.17 -14.17 -0.31
C ASP A 249 -17.62 -14.82 -1.59
N PHE A 250 -17.41 -14.05 -2.65
CA PHE A 250 -16.77 -14.53 -3.89
C PHE A 250 -15.37 -15.11 -3.63
N ILE A 251 -14.56 -14.47 -2.79
CA ILE A 251 -13.23 -14.97 -2.41
C ILE A 251 -13.33 -16.25 -1.58
N VAL A 252 -14.28 -16.33 -0.63
CA VAL A 252 -14.51 -17.53 0.17
C VAL A 252 -14.90 -18.72 -0.71
N ASP A 253 -15.80 -18.50 -1.66
CA ASP A 253 -16.29 -19.54 -2.56
C ASP A 253 -15.18 -20.08 -3.48
N THR A 254 -14.33 -19.18 -3.98
CA THR A 254 -13.27 -19.52 -4.94
C THR A 254 -11.98 -20.02 -4.29
N THR A 255 -11.64 -19.56 -3.08
CA THR A 255 -10.33 -19.83 -2.44
C THR A 255 -10.43 -20.60 -1.12
N GLY A 256 -11.63 -20.69 -0.54
CA GLY A 256 -11.94 -21.41 0.70
C GLY A 256 -11.74 -20.62 2.00
N ALA A 257 -11.34 -19.35 1.94
CA ALA A 257 -11.19 -18.48 3.11
C ALA A 257 -11.43 -17.02 2.73
N ARG A 258 -11.69 -16.16 3.72
CA ARG A 258 -11.83 -14.71 3.53
C ARG A 258 -10.55 -14.09 3.01
N LEU A 259 -10.66 -12.96 2.30
CA LEU A 259 -9.49 -12.31 1.71
C LEU A 259 -8.45 -11.93 2.78
N GLY A 260 -8.91 -11.37 3.90
CA GLY A 260 -8.03 -11.02 5.03
C GLY A 260 -7.28 -12.22 5.61
N SER A 261 -7.98 -13.33 5.80
CA SER A 261 -7.43 -14.59 6.31
C SER A 261 -6.32 -15.15 5.40
N LEU A 262 -6.47 -15.03 4.08
CA LEU A 262 -5.45 -15.48 3.12
C LEU A 262 -4.13 -14.71 3.30
N TYR A 263 -4.20 -13.40 3.48
CA TYR A 263 -3.02 -12.56 3.69
C TYR A 263 -2.38 -12.80 5.06
N GLU A 264 -3.19 -12.95 6.11
CA GLU A 264 -2.72 -13.31 7.45
C GLU A 264 -1.97 -14.65 7.43
N ASP A 265 -2.49 -15.64 6.73
CA ASP A 265 -1.85 -16.94 6.56
C ASP A 265 -0.51 -16.84 5.84
N ILE A 266 -0.42 -16.03 4.77
CA ILE A 266 0.84 -15.81 4.07
C ILE A 266 1.89 -15.22 5.01
N ILE A 267 1.51 -14.26 5.86
CA ILE A 267 2.40 -13.66 6.85
C ILE A 267 2.87 -14.73 7.84
N GLN A 268 1.94 -15.43 8.48
CA GLN A 268 2.25 -16.39 9.53
C GLN A 268 3.07 -17.57 9.01
N ASP A 269 2.65 -18.19 7.90
CA ASP A 269 3.34 -19.32 7.29
C ASP A 269 4.76 -18.93 6.83
N SER A 270 4.96 -17.69 6.38
CA SER A 270 6.29 -17.20 6.00
C SER A 270 7.21 -17.02 7.20
N LEU A 271 6.68 -16.51 8.33
CA LEU A 271 7.43 -16.38 9.58
C LEU A 271 7.79 -17.76 10.16
N ASP A 272 6.85 -18.70 10.16
CA ASP A 272 7.06 -20.06 10.68
C ASP A 272 8.11 -20.82 9.86
N ASP A 273 8.03 -20.74 8.54
CA ASP A 273 9.03 -21.36 7.66
C ASP A 273 10.40 -20.66 7.79
N LEU A 274 10.45 -19.36 8.05
CA LEU A 274 11.71 -18.63 8.30
C LEU A 274 12.39 -19.11 9.59
N GLU A 275 11.63 -19.31 10.67
CA GLU A 275 12.14 -19.90 11.92
C GLU A 275 12.58 -21.36 11.72
N SER A 276 11.80 -22.15 10.99
CA SER A 276 12.17 -23.52 10.62
C SER A 276 13.47 -23.57 9.81
N MET A 277 13.65 -22.65 8.86
CA MET A 277 14.89 -22.50 8.09
C MET A 277 16.07 -22.17 8.98
N TYR A 278 15.90 -21.26 9.93
CA TYR A 278 16.94 -20.92 10.90
C TYR A 278 17.31 -22.12 11.78
N ALA A 279 16.32 -22.83 12.34
CA ALA A 279 16.55 -24.01 13.17
C ALA A 279 17.34 -25.09 12.41
N LYS A 280 16.98 -25.36 11.15
CA LYS A 280 17.71 -26.29 10.28
C LYS A 280 19.14 -25.82 9.98
N ALA A 281 19.33 -24.53 9.71
CA ALA A 281 20.65 -23.97 9.44
C ALA A 281 21.56 -24.06 10.68
N LYS A 282 21.01 -23.81 11.87
CA LYS A 282 21.73 -23.92 13.13
C LYS A 282 22.13 -25.36 13.44
N ALA A 283 21.20 -26.32 13.35
CA ALA A 283 21.50 -27.74 13.56
C ALA A 283 22.58 -28.24 12.58
N LYS A 284 22.56 -27.79 11.33
CA LYS A 284 23.61 -28.13 10.35
C LYS A 284 24.98 -27.59 10.74
N LEU A 285 25.06 -26.38 11.31
CA LEU A 285 26.34 -25.82 11.77
C LEU A 285 26.89 -26.55 12.99
N GLU A 286 26.01 -27.01 13.89
CA GLU A 286 26.38 -27.83 15.05
C GLU A 286 26.88 -29.24 14.63
N HIS A 287 26.46 -29.73 13.46
CA HIS A 287 26.87 -31.02 12.91
C HIS A 287 27.94 -30.94 11.80
N ALA A 288 28.37 -29.74 11.38
CA ALA A 288 29.26 -29.56 10.23
C ALA A 288 30.74 -29.53 10.62
N ASP A 289 31.33 -30.72 10.80
CA ASP A 289 32.78 -30.93 10.78
C ASP A 289 33.28 -31.55 9.44
N LYS A 290 32.41 -31.69 8.42
CA LYS A 290 32.85 -32.12 7.07
C LYS A 290 32.08 -31.36 5.98
N LYS A 291 32.87 -30.66 5.14
CA LYS A 291 32.56 -30.04 3.83
C LYS A 291 31.15 -30.34 3.31
N THR A 292 30.32 -29.32 3.05
CA THR A 292 29.89 -28.92 1.69
C THR A 292 28.79 -27.85 1.64
N THR A 293 28.94 -27.01 0.61
CA THR A 293 27.98 -26.49 -0.38
C THR A 293 26.48 -26.42 -0.08
N TYR A 294 25.93 -25.21 -0.27
CA TYR A 294 24.51 -24.86 -0.29
C TYR A 294 23.68 -25.77 -1.21
N VAL A 295 22.61 -26.36 -0.66
CA VAL A 295 21.58 -27.09 -1.40
C VAL A 295 20.28 -26.26 -1.37
N PRO A 296 19.70 -25.89 -2.53
CA PRO A 296 18.39 -25.23 -2.58
C PRO A 296 17.30 -26.16 -2.05
N PHE A 297 16.35 -25.63 -1.28
CA PHE A 297 15.18 -26.41 -0.88
C PHE A 297 14.18 -26.49 -2.03
N ALA A 298 13.73 -27.71 -2.33
CA ALA A 298 12.65 -27.97 -3.26
C ALA A 298 11.34 -27.37 -2.73
N ALA A 299 10.54 -26.80 -3.63
CA ALA A 299 9.18 -26.38 -3.34
C ALA A 299 8.40 -27.56 -2.72
N LYS A 300 7.64 -27.31 -1.65
CA LYS A 300 6.63 -28.27 -1.17
C LYS A 300 5.80 -28.68 -2.38
N ALA A 301 5.57 -30.00 -2.55
CA ALA A 301 4.72 -30.52 -3.62
C ALA A 301 3.40 -29.74 -3.62
N THR A 302 3.02 -29.23 -4.79
CA THR A 302 1.75 -28.56 -5.00
C THR A 302 0.64 -29.57 -4.71
N SER A 303 0.01 -29.44 -3.55
CA SER A 303 -1.27 -30.07 -3.29
C SER A 303 -2.27 -29.63 -4.36
N SER A 304 -3.25 -30.46 -4.69
CA SER A 304 -4.30 -30.04 -5.62
C SER A 304 -4.99 -28.75 -5.12
N THR A 305 -5.56 -27.98 -6.04
CA THR A 305 -6.32 -26.76 -5.69
C THR A 305 -7.42 -27.09 -4.69
N ASP A 306 -8.11 -28.21 -4.89
CA ASP A 306 -9.19 -28.67 -4.01
C ASP A 306 -8.70 -28.99 -2.59
N ASP A 307 -7.56 -29.67 -2.46
CA ASP A 307 -6.96 -29.95 -1.14
C ASP A 307 -6.52 -28.66 -0.43
N ARG A 308 -6.08 -27.65 -1.18
CA ARG A 308 -5.72 -26.34 -0.61
C ARG A 308 -6.95 -25.58 -0.14
N VAL A 309 -8.00 -25.53 -0.96
CA VAL A 309 -9.29 -24.90 -0.62
C VAL A 309 -9.91 -25.57 0.61
N GLN A 310 -9.91 -26.91 0.66
CA GLN A 310 -10.48 -27.66 1.78
C GLN A 310 -9.74 -27.38 3.10
N ARG A 311 -8.39 -27.37 3.08
CA ARG A 311 -7.59 -27.02 4.27
C ARG A 311 -7.84 -25.59 4.74
N ARG A 312 -8.01 -24.64 3.82
CA ARG A 312 -8.36 -23.25 4.16
C ARG A 312 -9.74 -23.18 4.81
N LYS A 313 -10.73 -23.89 4.28
CA LYS A 313 -12.08 -23.99 4.88
C LYS A 313 -12.04 -24.55 6.30
N GLU A 314 -11.22 -25.56 6.55
CA GLU A 314 -11.02 -26.14 7.89
C GLU A 314 -10.37 -25.14 8.85
N LYS A 315 -9.32 -24.43 8.41
CA LYS A 315 -8.66 -23.39 9.21
C LYS A 315 -9.61 -22.25 9.55
N GLU A 316 -10.40 -21.79 8.57
CA GLU A 316 -11.35 -20.69 8.71
C GLU A 316 -12.42 -20.96 9.77
N LYS A 317 -12.92 -22.21 9.86
CA LYS A 317 -13.89 -22.62 10.90
C LYS A 317 -13.37 -22.44 12.33
N THR A 318 -12.05 -22.45 12.52
CA THR A 318 -11.42 -22.34 13.83
C THR A 318 -10.96 -20.92 14.16
N ARG A 319 -11.13 -19.95 13.25
CA ARG A 319 -10.69 -18.58 13.48
C ARG A 319 -11.64 -17.81 14.40
N PRO A 320 -11.10 -16.91 15.25
CA PRO A 320 -11.92 -15.97 15.99
C PRO A 320 -12.61 -14.99 15.03
N LEU A 321 -13.85 -14.60 15.35
CA LEU A 321 -14.58 -13.56 14.63
C LEU A 321 -13.89 -12.20 14.80
N GLY A 322 -13.79 -11.42 13.71
CA GLY A 322 -13.19 -10.08 13.73
C GLY A 322 -11.68 -10.06 13.54
N ALA A 323 -11.17 -10.80 12.55
CA ALA A 323 -9.75 -10.77 12.20
C ALA A 323 -9.30 -9.34 11.81
N ILE A 324 -8.03 -9.01 12.10
CA ILE A 324 -7.45 -7.67 11.87
C ILE A 324 -7.57 -7.21 10.41
N TYR A 325 -7.66 -8.18 9.50
CA TYR A 325 -7.70 -7.98 8.05
C TYR A 325 -9.08 -8.16 7.43
N ASP A 326 -10.15 -8.24 8.23
CA ASP A 326 -11.49 -8.36 7.69
C ASP A 326 -11.84 -7.12 6.86
N ILE A 327 -12.24 -7.36 5.61
CA ILE A 327 -12.64 -6.29 4.67
C ILE A 327 -14.11 -5.92 4.86
N THR A 328 -14.90 -6.81 5.46
CA THR A 328 -16.24 -6.54 5.90
C THR A 328 -16.14 -5.90 7.28
N ALA A 329 -16.81 -4.76 7.47
CA ALA A 329 -16.62 -3.95 8.67
C ALA A 329 -16.84 -4.79 9.94
N ALA A 330 -15.80 -4.90 10.78
CA ALA A 330 -16.03 -5.18 12.18
C ALA A 330 -16.87 -4.01 12.75
N PRO A 331 -17.98 -4.27 13.44
CA PRO A 331 -18.72 -3.23 14.13
C PRO A 331 -17.80 -2.64 15.18
N HIS A 332 -17.35 -1.42 14.92
CA HIS A 332 -16.51 -0.59 15.77
C HIS A 332 -15.05 -1.08 15.93
N PRO A 333 -14.07 -0.15 15.92
CA PRO A 333 -12.79 -0.46 16.53
C PRO A 333 -13.07 -0.90 17.97
N PRO A 334 -12.37 -1.91 18.52
CA PRO A 334 -12.40 -2.12 19.96
C PRO A 334 -12.11 -0.78 20.61
N GLU A 335 -13.01 -0.33 21.48
CA GLU A 335 -12.70 0.75 22.40
C GLU A 335 -11.37 0.38 23.03
N ILE A 336 -10.33 1.16 22.76
CA ILE A 336 -9.17 1.16 23.63
C ILE A 336 -9.77 1.65 24.95
N ILE A 337 -10.12 0.72 25.83
CA ILE A 337 -10.51 1.01 27.20
C ILE A 337 -9.24 1.58 27.82
N LEU A 338 -9.06 2.89 27.68
CA LEU A 338 -8.12 3.64 28.48
C LEU A 338 -8.67 3.54 29.89
N THR A 339 -7.91 2.90 30.78
CA THR A 339 -8.25 2.69 32.19
C THR A 339 -8.31 4.01 32.98
N GLU A 340 -7.96 5.14 32.36
CA GLU A 340 -8.11 6.49 32.88
C GLU A 340 -8.74 7.40 31.79
N PRO A 341 -9.64 8.33 32.16
CA PRO A 341 -10.19 9.28 31.20
C PRO A 341 -9.04 10.09 30.57
N PRO A 342 -9.03 10.29 29.24
CA PRO A 342 -7.95 11.04 28.59
C PRO A 342 -7.88 12.44 29.20
N GLN A 343 -6.67 12.87 29.55
CA GLN A 343 -6.42 14.22 30.04
C GLN A 343 -6.94 15.22 29.00
N GLN A 344 -7.91 16.04 29.38
CA GLN A 344 -8.53 17.01 28.49
C GLN A 344 -7.55 18.15 28.18
N ILE A 345 -7.35 18.40 26.89
CA ILE A 345 -6.49 19.46 26.38
C ILE A 345 -7.38 20.66 26.04
N LYS A 346 -7.19 21.74 26.80
CA LYS A 346 -7.82 23.05 26.57
C LYS A 346 -7.27 23.67 25.28
N VAL A 347 -8.12 23.94 24.30
CA VAL A 347 -7.76 24.52 23.01
C VAL A 347 -8.72 25.65 22.62
N ASN A 348 -8.33 26.50 21.67
CA ASN A 348 -9.25 27.49 21.12
C ASN A 348 -10.37 26.82 20.28
N ALA A 349 -11.42 27.58 19.98
CA ALA A 349 -12.60 27.07 19.28
C ALA A 349 -12.30 26.52 17.87
N SER A 350 -11.38 27.14 17.12
CA SER A 350 -11.00 26.67 15.78
C SER A 350 -10.31 25.30 15.82
N THR A 351 -9.40 25.12 16.76
CA THR A 351 -8.66 23.87 16.96
C THR A 351 -9.59 22.75 17.46
N ALA A 352 -10.52 23.07 18.35
CA ALA A 352 -11.57 22.12 18.75
C ALA A 352 -12.43 21.67 17.55
N ALA A 353 -12.83 22.59 16.67
CA ALA A 353 -13.65 22.27 15.50
C ALA A 353 -12.93 21.34 14.50
N VAL A 354 -11.64 21.57 14.27
CA VAL A 354 -10.79 20.70 13.45
C VAL A 354 -10.78 19.27 14.00
N PHE A 355 -10.50 19.10 15.30
CA PHE A 355 -10.43 17.76 15.89
C PHE A 355 -11.80 17.11 16.05
N ALA A 356 -12.87 17.88 16.29
CA ALA A 356 -14.23 17.36 16.27
C ALA A 356 -14.60 16.77 14.90
N THR A 357 -14.23 17.45 13.82
CA THR A 357 -14.44 16.95 12.44
C THR A 357 -13.58 15.73 12.17
N LEU A 358 -12.30 15.78 12.55
CA LEU A 358 -11.34 14.70 12.36
C LEU A 358 -11.72 13.39 13.08
N PHE A 359 -12.19 13.50 14.32
CA PHE A 359 -12.58 12.35 15.16
C PHE A 359 -14.08 12.02 15.10
N SER A 360 -14.84 12.67 14.22
CA SER A 360 -16.26 12.38 14.00
C SER A 360 -16.47 10.90 13.66
N ARG A 361 -17.49 10.30 14.27
CA ARG A 361 -17.88 8.90 14.06
C ARG A 361 -18.92 8.71 12.95
N GLY A 362 -19.35 9.79 12.28
CA GLY A 362 -20.30 9.71 11.17
C GLY A 362 -19.72 8.97 9.96
N GLU A 363 -20.59 8.29 9.20
CA GLU A 363 -20.24 7.58 7.96
C GLU A 363 -19.71 8.55 6.90
N ALA A 364 -20.38 9.69 6.73
CA ALA A 364 -19.89 10.82 5.96
C ALA A 364 -19.17 11.81 6.88
N ARG A 365 -17.83 11.86 6.79
CA ARG A 365 -17.04 12.92 7.42
C ARG A 365 -16.98 14.15 6.53
N GLY A 366 -16.98 15.33 7.13
CA GLY A 366 -16.68 16.57 6.42
C GLY A 366 -15.24 16.60 5.90
N SER A 367 -14.82 17.76 5.37
CA SER A 367 -13.43 18.03 5.05
C SER A 367 -12.81 19.00 6.06
N VAL A 368 -11.49 18.98 6.16
CA VAL A 368 -10.71 19.95 6.96
C VAL A 368 -9.67 20.57 6.04
N ALA A 369 -9.59 21.89 5.97
CA ALA A 369 -8.52 22.53 5.23
C ALA A 369 -7.16 22.15 5.84
N TRP A 370 -6.19 21.82 5.00
CA TRP A 370 -4.84 21.42 5.43
C TRP A 370 -4.18 22.50 6.30
N THR A 371 -4.38 23.77 5.97
CA THR A 371 -3.88 24.90 6.74
C THR A 371 -4.48 24.97 8.14
N ASP A 372 -5.76 24.63 8.28
CA ASP A 372 -6.45 24.62 9.57
C ASP A 372 -5.96 23.44 10.42
N PHE A 373 -5.69 22.28 9.78
CA PHE A 373 -5.06 21.15 10.44
C PHE A 373 -3.62 21.45 10.90
N GLU A 374 -2.82 22.12 10.07
CA GLU A 374 -1.48 22.58 10.45
C GLU A 374 -1.53 23.58 11.61
N ALA A 375 -2.43 24.57 11.54
CA ALA A 375 -2.64 25.55 12.60
C ALA A 375 -3.08 24.89 13.91
N ALA A 376 -4.01 23.93 13.84
CA ALA A 376 -4.48 23.19 15.01
C ALA A 376 -3.38 22.39 15.71
N LEU A 377 -2.46 21.78 14.96
CA LEU A 377 -1.28 21.12 15.54
C LEU A 377 -0.26 22.14 16.07
N ALA A 378 -0.06 23.26 15.38
CA ALA A 378 0.82 24.33 15.85
C ALA A 378 0.33 24.96 17.17
N ASP A 379 -0.98 25.13 17.35
CA ASP A 379 -1.61 25.58 18.60
C ASP A 379 -1.32 24.63 19.77
N LEU A 380 -1.13 23.35 19.48
CA LEU A 380 -0.72 22.32 20.44
C LEU A 380 0.81 22.26 20.65
N GLY A 381 1.56 23.19 20.07
CA GLY A 381 3.02 23.28 20.19
C GLY A 381 3.81 22.38 19.23
N PHE A 382 3.16 21.78 18.23
CA PHE A 382 3.88 21.00 17.22
C PHE A 382 4.68 21.91 16.29
N SER A 383 5.87 21.45 15.90
CA SER A 383 6.61 22.05 14.79
C SER A 383 6.37 21.26 13.50
N VAL A 384 6.27 21.97 12.37
CA VAL A 384 6.04 21.36 11.06
C VAL A 384 7.32 21.41 10.24
N THR A 385 7.80 20.24 9.80
CA THR A 385 9.00 20.09 8.96
C THR A 385 8.62 19.47 7.62
N PRO A 386 8.66 20.23 6.51
CA PRO A 386 8.53 19.67 5.16
C PRO A 386 9.68 18.69 4.89
N LYS A 387 9.38 17.51 4.35
CA LYS A 387 10.39 16.47 4.03
C LYS A 387 10.68 16.34 2.52
N GLY A 388 10.02 17.15 1.70
CA GLY A 388 10.05 17.04 0.23
C GLY A 388 8.67 16.73 -0.33
N GLY A 389 8.38 17.23 -1.54
CA GLY A 389 7.08 17.09 -2.18
C GLY A 389 5.90 17.51 -1.28
N SER A 390 4.87 16.64 -1.22
CA SER A 390 3.68 16.81 -0.36
C SER A 390 3.79 16.06 0.97
N ILE A 391 4.99 15.86 1.52
CA ILE A 391 5.23 15.10 2.76
C ILE A 391 5.66 16.04 3.89
N TYR A 392 4.91 16.01 5.00
CA TYR A 392 5.12 16.89 6.14
C TYR A 392 5.26 16.05 7.41
N THR A 393 6.32 16.30 8.19
CA THR A 393 6.50 15.73 9.52
C THR A 393 6.09 16.74 10.57
N PHE A 394 5.17 16.35 11.44
CA PHE A 394 4.75 17.10 12.61
C PHE A 394 5.49 16.54 13.82
N ASN A 395 6.38 17.34 14.41
CA ASN A 395 7.14 16.94 15.60
C ASN A 395 6.42 17.47 16.85
N PRO A 396 6.08 16.60 17.81
CA PRO A 396 5.44 17.01 19.04
C PRO A 396 6.36 17.89 19.90
N PRO A 397 5.80 18.74 20.78
CA PRO A 397 6.58 19.48 21.74
C PRO A 397 7.30 18.53 22.71
N GLU A 398 8.46 18.94 23.24
CA GLU A 398 9.28 18.12 24.16
C GLU A 398 8.48 17.63 25.38
N SER A 399 7.51 18.43 25.83
CA SER A 399 6.62 18.10 26.95
C SER A 399 5.75 16.86 26.72
N MET A 400 5.49 16.47 25.47
CA MET A 400 4.57 15.38 25.13
C MET A 400 5.26 14.00 25.10
N SER A 401 6.60 13.94 25.10
CA SER A 401 7.39 12.69 25.07
C SER A 401 6.87 11.67 24.03
N ALA A 402 6.44 12.13 22.86
CA ALA A 402 5.84 11.32 21.82
C ALA A 402 6.67 11.30 20.51
N SER A 403 6.41 10.33 19.65
CA SER A 403 7.09 10.24 18.34
C SER A 403 6.48 11.19 17.31
N PRO A 404 7.27 11.77 16.38
CA PRO A 404 6.75 12.55 15.26
C PRO A 404 5.80 11.76 14.36
N ILE A 405 4.88 12.45 13.70
CA ILE A 405 3.99 11.87 12.70
C ILE A 405 4.23 12.50 11.32
N THR A 406 4.41 11.66 10.29
CA THR A 406 4.60 12.10 8.90
C THR A 406 3.35 11.86 8.08
N LEU A 407 2.75 12.91 7.51
CA LEU A 407 1.50 12.89 6.77
C LEU A 407 1.68 13.46 5.36
N HIS A 408 0.83 13.00 4.43
CA HIS A 408 0.76 13.56 3.08
C HIS A 408 -0.23 14.72 3.05
N ARG A 409 0.24 15.89 2.63
CA ARG A 409 -0.59 17.05 2.35
C ARG A 409 -1.51 16.76 1.15
N PRO A 410 -2.83 16.97 1.28
CA PRO A 410 -3.74 16.93 0.14
C PRO A 410 -3.45 18.07 -0.84
N HIS A 411 -3.56 17.78 -2.14
CA HIS A 411 -3.28 18.77 -3.18
C HIS A 411 -4.46 19.72 -3.44
N ALA A 412 -5.69 19.29 -3.15
CA ALA A 412 -6.87 20.15 -3.15
C ALA A 412 -6.92 21.14 -1.96
N SER A 413 -5.88 21.16 -1.12
CA SER A 413 -5.80 21.91 0.14
C SER A 413 -6.84 21.52 1.20
N GLU A 414 -7.71 20.54 0.91
CA GLU A 414 -8.64 19.94 1.86
C GLU A 414 -8.32 18.47 2.12
N ILE A 415 -8.40 18.06 3.38
CA ILE A 415 -8.33 16.67 3.81
C ILE A 415 -9.74 16.09 3.72
N GLU A 416 -10.00 15.30 2.69
CA GLU A 416 -11.29 14.64 2.48
C GLU A 416 -11.60 13.60 3.58
N GLY A 417 -12.89 13.28 3.75
CA GLY A 417 -13.39 12.43 4.84
C GLY A 417 -12.67 11.09 4.99
N TYR A 418 -12.34 10.39 3.90
CA TYR A 418 -11.61 9.13 3.97
C TYR A 418 -10.15 9.31 4.44
N LYS A 419 -9.50 10.44 4.13
CA LYS A 419 -8.16 10.77 4.63
C LYS A 419 -8.22 11.18 6.10
N LEU A 420 -9.28 11.85 6.53
CA LEU A 420 -9.51 12.14 7.96
C LEU A 420 -9.57 10.85 8.78
N LEU A 421 -10.17 9.76 8.27
CA LEU A 421 -10.14 8.44 8.93
C LEU A 421 -8.72 7.94 9.16
N ILE A 422 -7.87 8.04 8.13
CA ILE A 422 -6.48 7.62 8.21
C ILE A 422 -5.71 8.47 9.22
N PHE A 423 -5.91 9.80 9.16
CA PHE A 423 -5.22 10.74 10.05
C PHE A 423 -5.65 10.53 11.51
N ALA A 424 -6.95 10.44 11.76
CA ALA A 424 -7.52 10.18 13.08
C ALA A 424 -6.94 8.89 13.67
N ARG A 425 -6.97 7.78 12.94
CA ARG A 425 -6.41 6.49 13.40
C ARG A 425 -4.92 6.60 13.76
N ARG A 426 -4.14 7.34 12.96
CA ARG A 426 -2.71 7.53 13.23
C ARG A 426 -2.47 8.41 14.45
N LEU A 427 -3.21 9.50 14.61
CA LEU A 427 -3.12 10.36 15.80
C LEU A 427 -3.58 9.61 17.06
N SER A 428 -4.67 8.84 16.99
CA SER A 428 -5.11 7.98 18.10
C SER A 428 -4.04 6.97 18.50
N ARG A 429 -3.37 6.35 17.51
CA ARG A 429 -2.31 5.37 17.80
C ARG A 429 -1.07 6.00 18.42
N VAL A 430 -0.66 7.18 17.96
CA VAL A 430 0.62 7.80 18.38
C VAL A 430 0.44 8.60 19.67
N TYR A 431 -0.68 9.31 19.83
CA TYR A 431 -0.91 10.25 20.93
C TYR A 431 -2.09 9.87 21.84
N GLY A 432 -2.81 8.78 21.56
CA GLY A 432 -3.99 8.39 22.35
C GLY A 432 -5.22 9.28 22.13
N TRP A 433 -5.16 10.20 21.16
CA TRP A 433 -6.20 11.22 20.95
C TRP A 433 -7.48 10.65 20.36
N ASN A 434 -8.61 11.21 20.79
CA ASN A 434 -9.94 10.88 20.30
C ASN A 434 -10.88 12.10 20.43
N ALA A 435 -12.17 11.90 20.13
CA ALA A 435 -13.18 12.97 20.16
C ALA A 435 -13.36 13.65 21.53
N GLN A 436 -12.96 13.01 22.63
CA GLN A 436 -13.05 13.54 23.99
C GLN A 436 -11.77 14.22 24.47
N THR A 437 -10.69 14.18 23.68
CA THR A 437 -9.39 14.72 24.09
C THR A 437 -9.36 16.25 24.14
N PHE A 438 -10.15 16.93 23.30
CA PHE A 438 -10.06 18.37 23.11
C PHE A 438 -11.30 19.08 23.64
N GLU A 439 -11.10 20.08 24.50
CA GLU A 439 -12.15 20.91 25.06
C GLU A 439 -11.87 22.38 24.73
N ILE A 440 -12.92 23.15 24.43
CA ILE A 440 -12.80 24.59 24.23
C ILE A 440 -12.38 25.25 25.56
N ALA A 441 -11.35 26.10 25.49
CA ALA A 441 -10.73 26.73 26.64
C ALA A 441 -11.66 27.62 27.47
#